data_AF-A0A2U2B569-F1
#
_entry.id   AF-A0A2U2B569-F1
#
_cell.length_a   1.000
_cell.length_b   1.000
_cell.length_c   1.000
_cell.angle_alpha   90.00
_cell.angle_beta   90.00
_cell.angle_gamma   90.00
#
_symmetry.space_group_name_H-M   'P 1'
#
loop_
_entity.id
_entity.type
_entity.pdbx_description
1 polymer ?
#
loop_
_entity_poly.entity_id
_entity_poly.type
_entity_poly.pdbx_seq_one_letter_code
_entity_poly.pdbx_strand_id
1 'polypeptide(L)'
;MRSLFALFLSVLFAGCHLEKINPDPIDLNQVPEKVELFAEGTISTHLYERDIAISPDGNEIIFTLNDYQQIHRCLVSIRKTKDGWGEKEVLSFSGRYHDIEPFFSVDGGKLYFASNRPIFGDSTRSDYNIWVSEKEGEGWADPEALPTNINTLSDEFYPSLSKNNNLYFTATLENGIGTEDIFLSRYSNGDYLDPEPLDTAINSATYEYNAYVSPDENVLVFGSYGREDDMGGGDLYISRKDEQGNWLPARNMGPAINTGSLDFCPFIDYPRGNFYFTSNRHQSGPKHLQNVGDLEVFAEGVLNGMGNIYRTGWEQVKFE
;
A
#
# COMPACT_ATOMS: atom_id res chain seq x y z
N MET A 1 -8.89 -78.02 1.42
CA MET A 1 -9.70 -76.78 1.47
C MET A 1 -9.08 -75.84 2.49
N ARG A 2 -8.34 -74.82 2.05
CA ARG A 2 -7.86 -73.71 2.90
C ARG A 2 -8.56 -72.45 2.40
N SER A 3 -9.47 -71.89 3.19
CA SER A 3 -10.10 -70.61 2.90
C SER A 3 -9.13 -69.47 3.19
N LEU A 4 -8.91 -68.62 2.19
CA LEU A 4 -8.20 -67.36 2.32
C LEU A 4 -9.23 -66.28 2.71
N PHE A 5 -9.07 -65.68 3.89
CA PHE A 5 -9.88 -64.53 4.33
C PHE A 5 -9.20 -63.26 3.80
N ALA A 6 -9.84 -62.55 2.87
CA ALA A 6 -9.37 -61.25 2.40
C ALA A 6 -9.94 -60.15 3.31
N LEU A 7 -9.05 -59.46 4.02
CA LEU A 7 -9.38 -58.31 4.86
C LEU A 7 -9.45 -57.07 3.96
N PHE A 8 -10.66 -56.53 3.73
CA PHE A 8 -10.84 -55.24 3.07
C PHE A 8 -10.52 -54.13 4.07
N LEU A 9 -9.38 -53.46 3.89
CA LEU A 9 -9.01 -52.27 4.64
C LEU A 9 -9.69 -51.06 3.96
N SER A 10 -10.77 -50.56 4.55
CA SER A 10 -11.40 -49.31 4.14
C SER A 10 -10.57 -48.14 4.66
N VAL A 11 -9.81 -47.50 3.77
CA VAL A 11 -9.11 -46.23 4.06
C VAL A 11 -10.14 -45.10 3.98
N LEU A 12 -10.54 -44.58 5.14
CA LEU A 12 -11.30 -43.34 5.25
C LEU A 12 -10.33 -42.18 5.03
N PHE A 13 -10.38 -41.56 3.84
CA PHE A 13 -9.79 -40.24 3.63
C PHE A 13 -10.67 -39.22 4.36
N ALA A 14 -10.27 -38.83 5.57
CA ALA A 14 -10.73 -37.60 6.17
C ALA A 14 -10.05 -36.45 5.42
N GLY A 15 -10.67 -36.00 4.33
CA GLY A 15 -10.26 -34.76 3.69
C GLY A 15 -10.50 -33.62 4.68
N CYS A 16 -9.44 -32.92 5.07
CA CYS A 16 -9.58 -31.60 5.68
C CYS A 16 -10.34 -30.73 4.68
N HIS A 17 -11.63 -30.51 4.95
CA HIS A 17 -12.35 -29.43 4.34
C HIS A 17 -11.78 -28.15 4.94
N LEU A 18 -10.84 -27.51 4.25
CA LEU A 18 -10.66 -26.08 4.35
C LEU A 18 -12.05 -25.48 4.08
N GLU A 19 -12.68 -24.91 5.11
CA GLU A 19 -13.89 -24.11 4.91
C GLU A 19 -13.55 -23.07 3.86
N LYS A 20 -14.27 -23.08 2.73
CA LYS A 20 -14.13 -22.03 1.74
C LYS A 20 -14.57 -20.74 2.42
N ILE A 21 -13.61 -19.87 2.71
CA ILE A 21 -13.89 -18.50 3.15
C ILE A 21 -14.75 -17.88 2.03
N ASN A 22 -15.96 -17.46 2.38
CA ASN A 22 -16.75 -16.65 1.47
C ASN A 22 -16.10 -15.27 1.46
N PRO A 23 -15.58 -14.80 0.33
CA PRO A 23 -14.88 -13.52 0.28
C PRO A 23 -15.83 -12.39 0.67
N ASP A 24 -15.31 -11.43 1.43
CA ASP A 24 -16.06 -10.23 1.79
C ASP A 24 -16.30 -9.37 0.55
N PRO A 25 -17.51 -8.79 0.41
CA PRO A 25 -17.79 -7.87 -0.68
C PRO A 25 -16.96 -6.60 -0.52
N ILE A 26 -16.45 -6.08 -1.65
CA ILE A 26 -15.85 -4.75 -1.67
C ILE A 26 -16.98 -3.71 -1.72
N ASP A 27 -17.25 -3.05 -0.58
CA ASP A 27 -18.10 -1.87 -0.50
C ASP A 27 -17.28 -0.64 -0.11
N LEU A 28 -16.93 0.18 -1.11
CA LEU A 28 -16.18 1.41 -0.89
C LEU A 28 -16.97 2.50 -0.16
N ASN A 29 -18.31 2.42 -0.11
CA ASN A 29 -19.15 3.42 0.57
C ASN A 29 -19.45 3.04 2.02
N GLN A 30 -19.13 1.82 2.43
CA GLN A 30 -19.15 1.44 3.83
C GLN A 30 -17.98 2.13 4.55
N VAL A 31 -18.30 2.85 5.62
CA VAL A 31 -17.33 3.57 6.46
C VAL A 31 -17.30 2.91 7.84
N PRO A 32 -16.25 2.15 8.19
CA PRO A 32 -16.18 1.45 9.46
C PRO A 32 -15.94 2.39 10.65
N GLU A 33 -16.53 2.10 11.80
CA GLU A 33 -16.29 2.86 13.05
C GLU A 33 -14.93 2.51 13.71
N LYS A 34 -14.30 1.42 13.27
CA LYS A 34 -13.03 0.90 13.79
C LYS A 34 -12.19 0.34 12.65
N VAL A 35 -10.90 0.16 12.90
CA VAL A 35 -10.03 -0.55 11.96
C VAL A 35 -10.53 -1.97 11.73
N GLU A 36 -10.73 -2.31 10.47
CA GLU A 36 -11.07 -3.65 9.99
C GLU A 36 -10.19 -4.02 8.77
N LEU A 37 -10.07 -5.33 8.52
CA LEU A 37 -9.43 -5.83 7.31
C LEU A 37 -10.27 -5.45 6.09
N PHE A 38 -9.65 -4.99 5.01
CA PHE A 38 -10.38 -4.61 3.81
C PHE A 38 -10.50 -5.79 2.85
N ALA A 39 -11.75 -6.17 2.56
CA ALA A 39 -12.14 -7.17 1.56
C ALA A 39 -11.39 -8.51 1.72
N GLU A 40 -11.55 -9.13 2.89
CA GLU A 40 -10.98 -10.43 3.23
C GLU A 40 -11.32 -11.50 2.17
N GLY A 41 -10.31 -12.25 1.73
CA GLY A 41 -10.44 -13.27 0.70
C GLY A 41 -10.53 -12.73 -0.74
N THR A 42 -10.74 -11.42 -0.93
CA THR A 42 -10.70 -10.78 -2.25
C THR A 42 -9.40 -9.99 -2.45
N ILE A 43 -9.18 -8.95 -1.64
CA ILE A 43 -7.96 -8.13 -1.67
C ILE A 43 -6.99 -8.64 -0.63
N SER A 44 -7.39 -8.61 0.65
CA SER A 44 -6.55 -9.15 1.73
C SER A 44 -6.57 -10.67 1.69
N THR A 45 -5.43 -11.29 1.39
CA THR A 45 -5.30 -12.75 1.28
C THR A 45 -4.09 -13.26 2.09
N HIS A 46 -3.61 -14.47 1.80
CA HIS A 46 -2.40 -15.01 2.42
C HIS A 46 -1.11 -14.48 1.82
N LEU A 47 -1.17 -13.85 0.65
CA LEU A 47 -0.02 -13.20 0.03
C LEU A 47 0.30 -11.89 0.75
N TYR A 48 1.22 -11.11 0.20
CA TYR A 48 1.56 -9.81 0.75
C TYR A 48 0.94 -8.69 -0.07
N GLU A 49 -0.19 -8.19 0.42
CA GLU A 49 -0.85 -7.00 -0.13
C GLU A 49 -0.43 -5.75 0.62
N ARG A 50 -0.04 -4.73 -0.13
CA ARG A 50 0.32 -3.43 0.42
C ARG A 50 -0.07 -2.34 -0.55
N ASP A 51 -0.18 -1.12 -0.01
CA ASP A 51 -0.56 0.12 -0.69
C ASP A 51 -1.85 0.00 -1.51
N ILE A 52 -2.54 1.12 -1.70
CA ILE A 52 -3.82 1.11 -2.42
C ILE A 52 -4.09 2.46 -3.06
N ALA A 53 -4.58 2.42 -4.28
CA ALA A 53 -5.10 3.55 -5.01
C ALA A 53 -6.51 3.23 -5.47
N ILE A 54 -7.43 4.15 -5.20
CA ILE A 54 -8.82 4.07 -5.67
C ILE A 54 -9.01 5.16 -6.72
N SER A 55 -9.46 4.78 -7.90
CA SER A 55 -9.82 5.71 -8.96
C SER A 55 -10.85 6.75 -8.46
N PRO A 56 -10.82 8.00 -8.95
CA PRO A 56 -11.74 9.03 -8.48
C PRO A 56 -13.23 8.65 -8.60
N ASP A 57 -13.60 7.94 -9.67
CA ASP A 57 -14.96 7.44 -9.88
C ASP A 57 -15.30 6.20 -9.02
N GLY A 58 -14.30 5.52 -8.46
CA GLY A 58 -14.43 4.35 -7.58
C GLY A 58 -14.76 3.07 -8.33
N ASN A 59 -14.49 3.03 -9.63
CA ASN A 59 -14.74 1.85 -10.46
C ASN A 59 -13.50 0.97 -10.63
N GLU A 60 -12.34 1.41 -10.16
CA GLU A 60 -11.07 0.68 -10.20
C GLU A 60 -10.30 0.88 -8.90
N ILE A 61 -9.78 -0.23 -8.37
CA ILE A 61 -8.83 -0.28 -7.25
C ILE A 61 -7.55 -0.90 -7.79
N ILE A 62 -6.42 -0.28 -7.48
CA ILE A 62 -5.09 -0.79 -7.80
C ILE A 62 -4.29 -0.89 -6.50
N PHE A 63 -3.61 -2.01 -6.28
CA PHE A 63 -2.79 -2.27 -5.09
C PHE A 63 -1.55 -3.08 -5.47
N THR A 64 -0.53 -3.06 -4.63
CA THR A 64 0.65 -3.91 -4.82
C THR A 64 0.41 -5.30 -4.23
N LEU A 65 0.65 -6.32 -5.03
CA LEU A 65 0.64 -7.72 -4.62
C LEU A 65 2.05 -8.31 -4.75
N ASN A 66 2.55 -8.90 -3.67
CA ASN A 66 3.88 -9.51 -3.62
C ASN A 66 3.80 -10.99 -3.24
N ASP A 67 4.76 -11.76 -3.72
CA ASP A 67 5.03 -13.09 -3.15
C ASP A 67 5.78 -12.97 -1.81
N TYR A 68 5.86 -14.06 -1.07
CA TYR A 68 6.47 -14.08 0.28
C TYR A 68 7.92 -13.60 0.34
N GLN A 69 8.70 -13.89 -0.70
CA GLN A 69 10.09 -13.45 -0.78
C GLN A 69 10.22 -12.07 -1.46
N GLN A 70 9.10 -11.48 -1.89
CA GLN A 70 9.03 -10.21 -2.60
C GLN A 70 9.94 -10.16 -3.85
N ILE A 71 10.08 -11.32 -4.51
CA ILE A 71 10.77 -11.50 -5.79
C ILE A 71 9.91 -10.91 -6.91
N HIS A 72 8.59 -10.99 -6.77
CA HIS A 72 7.61 -10.36 -7.63
C HIS A 72 6.85 -9.33 -6.81
N ARG A 73 6.73 -8.13 -7.37
CA ARG A 73 5.95 -7.02 -6.81
C ARG A 73 5.18 -6.41 -7.96
N CYS A 74 3.86 -6.62 -7.95
CA CYS A 74 3.02 -6.32 -9.10
C CYS A 74 1.93 -5.34 -8.71
N LEU A 75 1.65 -4.37 -9.58
CA LEU A 75 0.40 -3.64 -9.54
C LEU A 75 -0.72 -4.52 -10.07
N VAL A 76 -1.72 -4.76 -9.22
CA VAL A 76 -2.91 -5.55 -9.52
C VAL A 76 -4.12 -4.65 -9.50
N SER A 77 -4.93 -4.71 -10.55
CA SER A 77 -6.20 -3.99 -10.69
C SER A 77 -7.38 -4.92 -10.44
N ILE A 78 -8.42 -4.37 -9.81
CA ILE A 78 -9.76 -4.96 -9.76
C ILE A 78 -10.78 -3.88 -10.12
N ARG A 79 -11.72 -4.23 -10.99
CA ARG A 79 -12.66 -3.27 -11.59
C ARG A 79 -14.10 -3.61 -11.31
N LYS A 80 -14.92 -2.58 -11.12
CA LYS A 80 -16.36 -2.71 -10.95
C LYS A 80 -17.01 -3.06 -12.29
N THR A 81 -17.84 -4.08 -12.26
CA THR A 81 -18.66 -4.55 -13.38
C THR A 81 -20.15 -4.35 -13.03
N LYS A 82 -21.02 -4.68 -13.98
CA LYS A 82 -22.48 -4.69 -13.75
C LYS A 82 -22.92 -5.71 -12.68
N ASP A 83 -22.13 -6.75 -12.45
CA ASP A 83 -22.45 -7.89 -11.56
C ASP A 83 -21.68 -7.83 -10.23
N GLY A 84 -20.97 -6.72 -9.95
CA GLY A 84 -20.08 -6.56 -8.79
C GLY A 84 -18.63 -6.32 -9.21
N TRP A 85 -17.68 -6.52 -8.30
CA TRP A 85 -16.26 -6.43 -8.66
C TRP A 85 -15.82 -7.64 -9.49
N GLY A 86 -15.03 -7.38 -10.53
CA GLY A 86 -14.50 -8.39 -11.44
C GLY A 86 -13.31 -9.16 -10.86
N GLU A 87 -12.60 -9.86 -11.73
CA GLU A 87 -11.39 -10.59 -11.36
C GLU A 87 -10.20 -9.63 -11.14
N LYS A 88 -9.22 -10.11 -10.37
CA LYS A 88 -7.93 -9.43 -10.19
C LYS A 88 -7.05 -9.67 -11.40
N GLU A 89 -6.50 -8.59 -11.95
CA GLU A 89 -5.62 -8.64 -13.13
C GLU A 89 -4.32 -7.88 -12.85
N VAL A 90 -3.17 -8.47 -13.16
CA VAL A 90 -1.90 -7.74 -13.18
C VAL A 90 -1.97 -6.70 -14.30
N LEU A 91 -1.61 -5.45 -14.03
CA LEU A 91 -1.60 -4.41 -15.06
C LEU A 91 -0.70 -4.83 -16.24
N SER A 92 -1.10 -4.46 -17.46
CA SER A 92 -0.41 -4.88 -18.69
C SER A 92 1.08 -4.53 -18.73
N PHE A 93 1.49 -3.44 -18.07
CA PHE A 93 2.87 -2.99 -17.97
C PHE A 93 3.62 -3.52 -16.74
N SER A 94 2.93 -4.26 -15.85
CA SER A 94 3.44 -4.75 -14.57
C SER A 94 3.83 -6.24 -14.63
N GLY A 95 4.66 -6.68 -13.67
CA GLY A 95 5.02 -8.09 -13.48
C GLY A 95 6.33 -8.51 -14.14
N ARG A 96 7.01 -7.58 -14.81
CA ARG A 96 8.40 -7.75 -15.27
C ARG A 96 9.39 -7.10 -14.31
N TYR A 97 9.03 -5.93 -13.79
CA TYR A 97 9.79 -5.14 -12.84
C TYR A 97 9.07 -5.18 -11.49
N HIS A 98 9.69 -4.62 -10.46
CA HIS A 98 8.99 -4.37 -9.21
C HIS A 98 8.22 -3.07 -9.38
N ASP A 99 6.91 -3.17 -9.54
CA ASP A 99 6.02 -2.02 -9.69
C ASP A 99 5.14 -1.95 -8.43
N ILE A 100 5.23 -0.85 -7.70
CA ILE A 100 4.64 -0.69 -6.37
C ILE A 100 4.03 0.71 -6.17
N GLU A 101 3.23 0.88 -5.11
CA GLU A 101 2.80 2.18 -4.58
C GLU A 101 2.05 3.04 -5.62
N PRO A 102 0.90 2.54 -6.12
CA PRO A 102 0.10 3.25 -7.12
C PRO A 102 -0.53 4.52 -6.54
N PHE A 103 -0.73 5.53 -7.38
CA PHE A 103 -1.47 6.75 -7.04
C PHE A 103 -2.16 7.34 -8.28
N PHE A 104 -3.46 7.58 -8.20
CA PHE A 104 -4.22 8.20 -9.28
C PHE A 104 -4.05 9.72 -9.30
N SER A 105 -3.91 10.31 -10.49
CA SER A 105 -4.20 11.74 -10.65
C SER A 105 -5.64 12.06 -10.25
N VAL A 106 -5.90 13.32 -9.87
CA VAL A 106 -7.23 13.76 -9.42
C VAL A 106 -8.35 13.53 -10.44
N ASP A 107 -8.03 13.61 -11.73
CA ASP A 107 -8.96 13.33 -12.83
C ASP A 107 -9.06 11.83 -13.21
N GLY A 108 -8.21 10.98 -12.63
CA GLY A 108 -8.12 9.55 -12.93
C GLY A 108 -7.51 9.22 -14.30
N GLY A 109 -6.98 10.22 -15.02
CA GLY A 109 -6.38 10.05 -16.34
C GLY A 109 -4.94 9.52 -16.29
N LYS A 110 -4.28 9.57 -15.14
CA LYS A 110 -2.90 9.12 -14.94
C LYS A 110 -2.77 8.25 -13.69
N LEU A 111 -1.88 7.28 -13.77
CA LEU A 111 -1.46 6.43 -12.66
C LEU A 111 0.05 6.62 -12.44
N TYR A 112 0.40 7.17 -11.28
CA TYR A 112 1.77 7.29 -10.80
C TYR A 112 2.11 6.06 -9.95
N PHE A 113 3.35 5.62 -9.97
CA PHE A 113 3.82 4.47 -9.18
C PHE A 113 5.34 4.46 -9.09
N ALA A 114 5.90 3.72 -8.14
CA ALA A 114 7.35 3.49 -8.04
C ALA A 114 7.73 2.20 -8.78
N SER A 115 8.84 2.23 -9.52
CA SER A 115 9.32 1.06 -10.27
C SER A 115 10.84 1.00 -10.36
N ASN A 116 11.40 -0.22 -10.27
CA ASN A 116 12.81 -0.48 -10.53
C ASN A 116 13.14 -0.72 -12.02
N ARG A 117 12.24 -0.32 -12.92
CA ARG A 117 12.48 -0.38 -14.36
C ARG A 117 13.70 0.50 -14.72
N PRO A 118 14.64 -0.01 -15.55
CA PRO A 118 15.80 0.76 -15.99
C PRO A 118 15.44 2.09 -16.64
N ILE A 119 16.13 3.15 -16.24
CA ILE A 119 16.10 4.47 -16.87
C ILE A 119 17.49 4.85 -17.38
N PHE A 120 17.57 5.98 -18.11
CA PHE A 120 18.83 6.52 -18.67
C PHE A 120 19.61 5.59 -19.60
N GLY A 121 18.97 4.54 -20.10
CA GLY A 121 19.62 3.52 -20.93
C GLY A 121 20.59 2.61 -20.15
N ASP A 122 20.55 2.63 -18.81
CA ASP A 122 21.39 1.78 -17.97
C ASP A 122 20.59 0.60 -17.41
N SER A 123 20.74 -0.57 -18.05
CA SER A 123 20.08 -1.81 -17.64
C SER A 123 20.61 -2.44 -16.37
N THR A 124 21.67 -1.88 -15.76
CA THR A 124 22.26 -2.41 -14.51
C THR A 124 21.66 -1.79 -13.26
N ARG A 125 20.86 -0.73 -13.42
CA ARG A 125 20.13 -0.05 -12.35
C ARG A 125 19.04 -0.95 -11.77
N SER A 126 18.86 -0.81 -10.47
CA SER A 126 17.84 -1.51 -9.68
C SER A 126 17.18 -0.60 -8.64
N ASP A 127 17.55 0.67 -8.64
CA ASP A 127 16.90 1.73 -7.86
C ASP A 127 15.46 1.95 -8.32
N TYR A 128 14.61 2.37 -7.40
CA TYR A 128 13.23 2.73 -7.67
C TYR A 128 13.12 4.17 -8.12
N ASN A 129 12.30 4.38 -9.14
CA ASN A 129 12.01 5.69 -9.71
C ASN A 129 10.50 5.87 -9.79
N ILE A 130 10.03 7.11 -9.88
CA ILE A 130 8.62 7.41 -10.06
C ILE A 130 8.30 7.41 -11.56
N TRP A 131 7.32 6.61 -11.94
CA TRP A 131 6.78 6.48 -13.28
C TRP A 131 5.33 6.94 -13.33
N VAL A 132 4.88 7.30 -14.53
CA VAL A 132 3.50 7.66 -14.83
C VAL A 132 3.02 6.89 -16.05
N SER A 133 1.81 6.38 -15.99
CA SER A 133 1.11 5.80 -17.14
C SER A 133 -0.19 6.56 -17.38
N GLU A 134 -0.48 6.88 -18.63
CA GLU A 134 -1.73 7.52 -19.03
C GLU A 134 -2.80 6.46 -19.32
N LYS A 135 -4.06 6.79 -18.99
CA LYS A 135 -5.20 5.93 -19.26
C LYS A 135 -5.43 5.83 -20.78
N GLU A 136 -5.47 4.60 -21.30
CA GLU A 136 -5.67 4.31 -22.72
C GLU A 136 -6.85 3.34 -22.90
N GLY A 137 -8.02 3.88 -23.24
CA GLY A 137 -9.26 3.10 -23.32
C GLY A 137 -9.64 2.51 -21.95
N GLU A 138 -9.78 1.19 -21.90
CA GLU A 138 -10.01 0.43 -20.65
C GLU A 138 -8.69 0.04 -19.97
N GLY A 139 -7.53 0.43 -20.51
CA GLY A 139 -6.21 0.03 -20.03
C GLY A 139 -5.33 1.23 -19.67
N TRP A 140 -4.03 0.95 -19.65
CA TRP A 140 -2.98 1.89 -19.33
C TRP A 140 -1.90 1.79 -20.42
N ALA A 141 -1.39 2.94 -20.85
CA ALA A 141 -0.30 3.02 -21.83
C ALA A 141 1.02 2.52 -21.23
N ASP A 142 2.03 2.35 -22.09
CA ASP A 142 3.40 2.10 -21.64
C ASP A 142 3.87 3.25 -20.73
N PRO A 143 4.33 2.97 -19.50
CA PRO A 143 4.67 4.03 -18.56
C PRO A 143 5.95 4.78 -18.95
N GLU A 144 5.99 6.07 -18.61
CA GLU A 144 7.13 6.96 -18.78
C GLU A 144 7.68 7.37 -17.41
N ALA A 145 9.01 7.46 -17.30
CA ALA A 145 9.66 7.91 -16.07
C ALA A 145 9.45 9.42 -15.90
N LEU A 146 9.24 9.88 -14.67
CA LEU A 146 9.30 11.31 -14.38
C LEU A 146 10.70 11.89 -14.67
N PRO A 147 10.81 13.23 -14.84
CA PRO A 147 12.06 13.87 -15.20
C PRO A 147 13.18 13.69 -14.14
N THR A 148 14.42 13.95 -14.55
CA THR A 148 15.64 13.71 -13.75
C THR A 148 15.78 14.55 -12.49
N ASN A 149 15.03 15.65 -12.35
CA ASN A 149 15.00 16.40 -11.09
C ASN A 149 14.14 15.70 -10.03
N ILE A 150 13.28 14.75 -10.43
CA ILE A 150 12.57 13.85 -9.53
C ILE A 150 13.35 12.54 -9.40
N ASN A 151 13.60 11.87 -10.52
CA ASN A 151 14.25 10.57 -10.56
C ASN A 151 15.77 10.69 -10.58
N THR A 152 16.42 10.35 -9.47
CA THR A 152 17.86 10.60 -9.26
C THR A 152 18.70 9.35 -9.51
N LEU A 153 19.87 9.24 -8.86
CA LEU A 153 20.66 8.00 -8.82
C LEU A 153 20.38 7.18 -7.55
N SER A 154 19.51 7.70 -6.67
CA SER A 154 19.01 7.05 -5.46
C SER A 154 17.62 6.46 -5.71
N ASP A 155 16.95 5.99 -4.65
CA ASP A 155 15.57 5.53 -4.71
C ASP A 155 14.56 6.67 -4.46
N GLU A 156 13.48 6.69 -5.26
CA GLU A 156 12.31 7.55 -5.07
C GLU A 156 11.01 6.72 -5.01
N PHE A 157 10.24 6.92 -3.94
CA PHE A 157 9.09 6.10 -3.58
C PHE A 157 7.82 6.90 -3.30
N TYR A 158 6.69 6.19 -3.34
CA TYR A 158 5.37 6.60 -2.86
C TYR A 158 4.91 7.97 -3.36
N PRO A 159 4.67 8.12 -4.67
CA PRO A 159 4.17 9.36 -5.23
C PRO A 159 2.79 9.68 -4.66
N SER A 160 2.59 10.92 -4.20
CA SER A 160 1.28 11.46 -3.81
C SER A 160 1.09 12.85 -4.38
N LEU A 161 0.00 13.07 -5.10
CA LEU A 161 -0.28 14.34 -5.76
C LEU A 161 -1.41 15.11 -5.08
N SER A 162 -1.23 16.42 -4.97
CA SER A 162 -2.31 17.34 -4.62
C SER A 162 -3.18 17.71 -5.83
N LYS A 163 -4.26 18.46 -5.60
CA LYS A 163 -5.11 19.01 -6.68
C LYS A 163 -4.38 19.99 -7.62
N ASN A 164 -3.26 20.55 -7.16
CA ASN A 164 -2.42 21.45 -7.96
C ASN A 164 -1.30 20.68 -8.69
N ASN A 165 -1.35 19.35 -8.67
CA ASN A 165 -0.33 18.43 -9.19
C ASN A 165 1.03 18.49 -8.46
N ASN A 166 1.12 19.18 -7.32
CA ASN A 166 2.34 19.13 -6.49
C ASN A 166 2.58 17.69 -6.05
N LEU A 167 3.82 17.21 -6.21
CA LEU A 167 4.24 15.85 -5.92
C LEU A 167 4.93 15.81 -4.56
N TYR A 168 4.41 14.95 -3.69
CA TYR A 168 5.03 14.52 -2.46
C TYR A 168 5.56 13.12 -2.65
N PHE A 169 6.79 12.85 -2.21
CA PHE A 169 7.42 11.54 -2.38
C PHE A 169 8.51 11.32 -1.33
N THR A 170 8.92 10.07 -1.17
CA THR A 170 10.00 9.67 -0.27
C THR A 170 11.30 9.53 -1.03
N ALA A 171 12.40 10.06 -0.50
CA ALA A 171 13.73 9.90 -1.08
C ALA A 171 14.83 10.08 -0.03
N THR A 172 16.05 9.70 -0.38
CA THR A 172 17.28 10.06 0.35
C THR A 172 18.14 10.94 -0.55
N LEU A 173 18.03 12.26 -0.38
CA LEU A 173 18.77 13.27 -1.14
C LEU A 173 19.77 14.02 -0.26
N GLU A 174 20.81 14.61 -0.87
CA GLU A 174 21.89 15.32 -0.15
C GLU A 174 21.38 16.49 0.71
N ASN A 175 20.27 17.13 0.29
CA ASN A 175 19.62 18.22 1.02
C ASN A 175 18.58 17.75 2.05
N GLY A 176 18.45 16.44 2.30
CA GLY A 176 17.56 15.86 3.30
C GLY A 176 17.89 16.27 4.74
N ILE A 177 16.94 16.04 5.64
CA ILE A 177 17.06 16.31 7.08
C ILE A 177 17.48 15.03 7.81
N GLY A 178 16.88 13.90 7.45
CA GLY A 178 17.02 12.61 8.12
C GLY A 178 17.73 11.54 7.31
N THR A 179 17.32 10.30 7.53
CA THR A 179 17.84 9.11 6.83
C THR A 179 17.03 8.85 5.54
N GLU A 180 15.72 8.98 5.65
CA GLU A 180 14.76 9.05 4.54
C GLU A 180 13.82 10.20 4.85
N ASP A 181 13.53 11.04 3.88
CA ASP A 181 12.72 12.24 4.07
C ASP A 181 11.55 12.28 3.09
N ILE A 182 10.53 13.05 3.47
CA ILE A 182 9.45 13.44 2.58
C ILE A 182 9.84 14.73 1.86
N PHE A 183 9.83 14.67 0.54
CA PHE A 183 10.11 15.78 -0.35
C PHE A 183 8.83 16.30 -1.00
N LEU A 184 8.84 17.60 -1.32
CA LEU A 184 7.83 18.29 -2.11
C LEU A 184 8.49 18.84 -3.37
N SER A 185 8.02 18.38 -4.53
CA SER A 185 8.22 19.07 -5.79
C SER A 185 6.95 19.80 -6.21
N ARG A 186 7.06 21.12 -6.39
CA ARG A 186 5.93 21.92 -6.86
C ARG A 186 5.78 21.79 -8.36
N TYR A 187 4.54 21.74 -8.83
CA TYR A 187 4.22 21.71 -10.24
C TYR A 187 3.97 23.13 -10.76
N SER A 188 4.69 23.52 -11.81
CA SER A 188 4.59 24.86 -12.38
C SER A 188 4.86 24.84 -13.89
N ASN A 189 4.03 25.52 -14.66
CA ASN A 189 4.19 25.68 -16.11
C ASN A 189 4.34 24.38 -16.91
N GLY A 190 3.75 23.28 -16.44
CA GLY A 190 3.81 21.99 -17.13
C GLY A 190 4.86 21.02 -16.58
N ASP A 191 5.73 21.47 -15.67
CA ASP A 191 6.86 20.71 -15.17
C ASP A 191 6.93 20.69 -13.62
N TYR A 192 7.65 19.70 -13.10
CA TYR A 192 8.03 19.62 -11.69
C TYR A 192 9.27 20.47 -11.43
N LEU A 193 9.26 21.28 -10.38
CA LEU A 193 10.43 22.02 -9.90
C LEU A 193 11.37 21.11 -9.10
N ASP A 194 12.58 21.59 -8.79
CA ASP A 194 13.49 20.84 -7.91
C ASP A 194 12.84 20.56 -6.55
N PRO A 195 12.96 19.33 -6.03
CA PRO A 195 12.32 18.93 -4.80
C PRO A 195 13.01 19.57 -3.57
N GLU A 196 12.19 19.99 -2.62
CA GLU A 196 12.64 20.50 -1.32
C GLU A 196 12.15 19.54 -0.22
N PRO A 197 12.97 19.21 0.79
CA PRO A 197 12.49 18.43 1.92
C PRO A 197 11.43 19.26 2.66
N LEU A 198 10.39 18.58 3.18
CA LEU A 198 9.52 19.22 4.16
C LEU A 198 10.31 19.56 5.43
N ASP A 199 9.85 20.56 6.16
CA ASP A 199 10.56 21.06 7.34
C ASP A 199 10.54 20.08 8.53
N THR A 200 11.18 20.46 9.64
CA THR A 200 11.31 19.64 10.83
C THR A 200 10.00 19.40 11.60
N ALA A 201 8.88 20.00 11.17
CA ALA A 201 7.57 19.61 11.68
C ALA A 201 7.12 18.27 11.08
N ILE A 202 7.63 17.92 9.89
CA ILE A 202 7.33 16.69 9.18
C ILE A 202 8.49 15.72 9.17
N ASN A 203 9.69 16.15 8.83
CA ASN A 203 10.89 15.31 8.78
C ASN A 203 11.67 15.39 10.09
N SER A 204 12.39 14.34 10.44
CA SER A 204 13.20 14.25 11.65
C SER A 204 14.60 13.72 11.34
N ALA A 205 15.38 13.40 12.36
CA ALA A 205 16.69 12.78 12.14
C ALA A 205 16.60 11.28 11.74
N THR A 206 15.39 10.71 11.70
CA THR A 206 15.16 9.28 11.49
C THR A 206 14.60 8.99 10.09
N TYR A 207 13.60 8.12 9.97
CA TYR A 207 13.02 7.71 8.70
C TYR A 207 11.61 8.29 8.59
N GLU A 208 11.32 8.99 7.51
CA GLU A 208 9.99 9.44 7.12
C GLU A 208 9.69 9.01 5.67
N TYR A 209 8.61 8.25 5.51
CA TYR A 209 8.32 7.56 4.26
C TYR A 209 6.81 7.47 3.96
N ASN A 210 6.46 7.07 2.74
CA ASN A 210 5.10 6.82 2.28
C ASN A 210 4.09 7.94 2.64
N ALA A 211 4.34 9.16 2.15
CA ALA A 211 3.47 10.30 2.44
C ALA A 211 2.25 10.36 1.52
N TYR A 212 1.06 10.39 2.11
CA TYR A 212 -0.17 10.81 1.46
C TYR A 212 -0.47 12.27 1.80
N VAL A 213 -0.63 13.12 0.77
CA VAL A 213 -1.08 14.50 0.93
C VAL A 213 -2.56 14.63 0.59
N SER A 214 -3.31 15.41 1.38
CA SER A 214 -4.69 15.75 1.02
C SER A 214 -4.75 16.59 -0.27
N PRO A 215 -5.86 16.55 -1.03
CA PRO A 215 -6.00 17.33 -2.25
C PRO A 215 -5.71 18.83 -2.09
N ASP A 216 -6.06 19.40 -0.92
CA ASP A 216 -5.84 20.81 -0.57
C ASP A 216 -4.50 21.09 0.11
N GLU A 217 -3.63 20.07 0.25
CA GLU A 217 -2.31 20.17 0.91
C GLU A 217 -2.36 20.65 2.35
N ASN A 218 -3.43 20.35 3.09
CA ASN A 218 -3.64 20.78 4.47
C ASN A 218 -3.57 19.65 5.50
N VAL A 219 -3.47 18.40 5.04
CA VAL A 219 -3.23 17.21 5.84
C VAL A 219 -2.15 16.38 5.17
N LEU A 220 -1.22 15.86 5.96
CA LEU A 220 -0.23 14.87 5.53
C LEU A 220 -0.33 13.68 6.48
N VAL A 221 -0.43 12.47 5.92
CA VAL A 221 -0.31 11.20 6.67
C VAL A 221 0.87 10.45 6.10
N PHE A 222 1.74 9.93 6.93
CA PHE A 222 2.99 9.31 6.47
C PHE A 222 3.49 8.27 7.46
N GLY A 223 4.33 7.35 7.00
CA GLY A 223 5.05 6.40 7.85
C GLY A 223 6.31 7.03 8.44
N SER A 224 6.69 6.63 9.65
CA SER A 224 7.96 6.99 10.25
C SER A 224 8.48 5.87 11.15
N TYR A 225 9.80 5.79 11.31
CA TYR A 225 10.44 4.81 12.21
C TYR A 225 11.51 5.49 13.05
N GLY A 226 11.56 5.16 14.35
CA GLY A 226 12.61 5.60 15.27
C GLY A 226 12.38 6.95 15.98
N ARG A 227 11.20 7.55 15.84
CA ARG A 227 10.81 8.72 16.65
C ARG A 227 10.66 8.38 18.13
N GLU A 228 10.69 9.39 18.99
CA GLU A 228 10.60 9.18 20.44
C GLU A 228 9.30 8.48 20.88
N ASP A 229 8.21 8.73 20.16
CA ASP A 229 6.88 8.17 20.39
C ASP A 229 6.54 6.97 19.48
N ASP A 230 7.53 6.40 18.77
CA ASP A 230 7.37 5.21 17.93
C ASP A 230 6.96 3.98 18.76
N MET A 231 5.98 3.23 18.26
CA MET A 231 5.41 2.02 18.84
C MET A 231 6.11 0.75 18.33
N GLY A 232 6.93 0.87 17.28
CA GLY A 232 7.83 -0.15 16.76
C GLY A 232 7.45 -0.64 15.36
N GLY A 233 8.43 -1.19 14.63
CA GLY A 233 8.21 -1.71 13.28
C GLY A 233 8.00 -0.65 12.20
N GLY A 234 7.58 0.55 12.56
CA GLY A 234 7.25 1.67 11.68
C GLY A 234 5.77 2.05 11.84
N ASP A 235 5.51 3.33 12.08
CA ASP A 235 4.23 3.85 12.53
C ASP A 235 3.68 4.91 11.59
N LEU A 236 2.36 5.05 11.54
CA LEU A 236 1.70 6.16 10.86
C LEU A 236 1.64 7.40 11.75
N TYR A 237 2.05 8.52 11.17
CA TYR A 237 2.04 9.86 11.71
C TYR A 237 1.15 10.77 10.88
N ILE A 238 0.68 11.83 11.53
CA ILE A 238 -0.20 12.81 10.90
C ILE A 238 0.18 14.23 11.26
N SER A 239 0.09 15.13 10.27
CA SER A 239 0.27 16.57 10.43
C SER A 239 -0.80 17.35 9.66
N ARG A 240 -1.06 18.58 10.12
CA ARG A 240 -1.95 19.54 9.47
C ARG A 240 -1.26 20.89 9.35
N LYS A 241 -1.68 21.68 8.36
CA LYS A 241 -1.28 23.09 8.29
C LYS A 241 -2.06 23.94 9.29
N ASP A 242 -1.38 24.91 9.89
CA ASP A 242 -1.99 26.00 10.65
C ASP A 242 -2.68 27.04 9.73
N GLU A 243 -3.30 28.07 10.31
CA GLU A 243 -3.95 29.15 9.56
C GLU A 243 -2.97 29.98 8.71
N GLN A 244 -1.67 29.90 9.00
CA GLN A 244 -0.61 30.57 8.26
C GLN A 244 -0.03 29.69 7.14
N GLY A 245 -0.46 28.43 7.04
CA GLY A 245 -0.01 27.47 6.04
C GLY A 245 1.24 26.67 6.42
N ASN A 246 1.72 26.77 7.67
CA ASN A 246 2.87 26.00 8.14
C ASN A 246 2.40 24.63 8.64
N TRP A 247 3.19 23.58 8.39
CA TRP A 247 2.94 22.28 9.01
C TRP A 247 3.10 22.37 10.52
N LEU A 248 2.14 21.81 11.25
CA LEU A 248 2.26 21.59 12.69
C LEU A 248 3.15 20.36 12.95
N PRO A 249 3.80 20.25 14.12
CA PRO A 249 4.57 19.06 14.47
C PRO A 249 3.72 17.79 14.30
N ALA A 250 4.26 16.83 13.55
CA ALA A 250 3.61 15.56 13.30
C ALA A 250 3.39 14.78 14.60
N ARG A 251 2.33 13.98 14.63
CA ARG A 251 1.92 13.21 15.81
C ARG A 251 1.68 11.76 15.42
N ASN A 252 2.07 10.84 16.30
CA ASN A 252 1.75 9.44 16.14
C ASN A 252 0.22 9.23 16.15
N MET A 253 -0.31 8.43 15.22
CA MET A 253 -1.76 8.20 15.10
C MET A 253 -2.34 7.26 16.18
N GLY A 254 -1.49 6.77 17.08
CA GLY A 254 -1.86 6.06 18.29
C GLY A 254 -2.31 4.61 18.06
N PRO A 255 -2.60 3.88 19.15
CA PRO A 255 -2.77 2.41 19.13
C PRO A 255 -4.05 1.91 18.46
N ALA A 256 -4.95 2.82 18.05
CA ALA A 256 -6.11 2.44 17.25
C ALA A 256 -5.71 2.18 15.79
N ILE A 257 -4.68 2.88 15.31
CA ILE A 257 -4.14 2.76 13.96
C ILE A 257 -2.85 1.94 13.99
N ASN A 258 -1.89 2.34 14.82
CA ASN A 258 -0.56 1.75 14.89
C ASN A 258 -0.50 0.52 15.82
N THR A 259 0.45 -0.36 15.55
CA THR A 259 0.73 -1.57 16.30
C THR A 259 2.22 -1.62 16.67
N GLY A 260 2.71 -2.74 17.21
CA GLY A 260 4.16 -2.94 17.37
C GLY A 260 4.83 -3.55 16.12
N SER A 261 4.09 -3.67 15.03
CA SER A 261 4.54 -4.16 13.72
C SER A 261 4.52 -2.99 12.73
N LEU A 262 5.04 -3.19 11.51
CA LEU A 262 5.02 -2.16 10.49
C LEU A 262 3.59 -1.78 10.07
N ASP A 263 3.22 -0.51 10.25
CA ASP A 263 2.01 0.15 9.80
C ASP A 263 2.39 1.34 8.89
N PHE A 264 1.92 1.32 7.64
CA PHE A 264 2.48 2.15 6.57
C PHE A 264 1.53 2.28 5.37
N CYS A 265 2.00 2.89 4.27
CA CYS A 265 1.23 3.11 3.04
C CYS A 265 -0.17 3.69 3.26
N PRO A 266 -0.29 4.90 3.84
CA PRO A 266 -1.58 5.54 4.06
C PRO A 266 -2.24 5.99 2.74
N PHE A 267 -3.56 5.87 2.65
CA PHE A 267 -4.35 6.41 1.55
C PHE A 267 -5.71 6.89 2.07
N ILE A 268 -6.12 8.11 1.69
CA ILE A 268 -7.41 8.67 2.08
C ILE A 268 -8.33 8.75 0.86
N ASP A 269 -9.49 8.08 0.92
CA ASP A 269 -10.57 8.21 -0.04
C ASP A 269 -11.58 9.25 0.46
N TYR A 270 -11.27 10.54 0.25
CA TYR A 270 -12.13 11.65 0.69
C TYR A 270 -13.57 11.57 0.16
N PRO A 271 -13.83 11.27 -1.13
CA PRO A 271 -15.20 11.12 -1.64
C PRO A 271 -16.06 10.11 -0.88
N ARG A 272 -15.46 9.06 -0.32
CA ARG A 272 -16.19 7.98 0.36
C ARG A 272 -15.93 7.92 1.86
N GLY A 273 -15.09 8.80 2.39
CA GLY A 273 -14.84 8.94 3.84
C GLY A 273 -14.00 7.83 4.45
N ASN A 274 -13.27 7.05 3.64
CA ASN A 274 -12.45 5.94 4.12
C ASN A 274 -10.97 6.33 4.22
N PHE A 275 -10.30 5.80 5.25
CA PHE A 275 -8.85 5.81 5.41
C PHE A 275 -8.34 4.39 5.32
N TYR A 276 -7.40 4.16 4.42
CA TYR A 276 -6.76 2.88 4.18
C TYR A 276 -5.28 2.94 4.56
N PHE A 277 -4.74 1.81 4.98
CA PHE A 277 -3.33 1.66 5.23
C PHE A 277 -2.93 0.18 5.18
N THR A 278 -1.64 -0.09 5.05
CA THR A 278 -1.10 -1.44 5.14
C THR A 278 -0.58 -1.70 6.54
N SER A 279 -0.81 -2.90 7.07
CA SER A 279 -0.29 -3.30 8.38
C SER A 279 0.21 -4.74 8.34
N ASN A 280 1.35 -4.98 8.98
CA ASN A 280 1.88 -6.31 9.27
C ASN A 280 1.35 -6.85 10.61
N ARG A 281 0.28 -6.26 11.14
CA ARG A 281 -0.40 -6.85 12.30
C ARG A 281 -0.84 -8.27 11.98
N HIS A 282 -0.72 -9.13 12.96
CA HIS A 282 -0.96 -10.55 12.78
C HIS A 282 -1.74 -11.11 13.96
N GLN A 283 -2.44 -12.21 13.70
CA GLN A 283 -3.01 -12.98 14.79
C GLN A 283 -1.89 -13.75 15.50
N SER A 284 -1.94 -13.81 16.83
CA SER A 284 -1.08 -14.76 17.55
C SER A 284 -1.37 -16.17 17.07
N GLY A 285 -0.39 -16.79 16.41
CA GLY A 285 -0.53 -18.15 15.91
C GLY A 285 -0.82 -19.17 17.02
N PRO A 286 -1.23 -20.40 16.64
CA PRO A 286 -1.51 -21.44 17.61
C PRO A 286 -0.28 -21.72 18.48
N LYS A 287 -0.46 -21.68 19.81
CA LYS A 287 0.63 -21.95 20.78
C LYS A 287 1.21 -23.36 20.65
N HIS A 288 0.46 -24.28 20.05
CA HIS A 288 0.89 -25.65 19.81
C HIS A 288 0.26 -26.16 18.50
N LEU A 289 1.12 -26.58 17.57
CA LEU A 289 0.75 -27.23 16.32
C LEU A 289 0.72 -28.74 16.54
N GLN A 290 -0.41 -29.39 16.31
CA GLN A 290 -0.59 -30.84 16.49
C GLN A 290 -0.08 -31.62 15.26
N ASN A 291 -0.22 -31.04 14.07
CA ASN A 291 0.16 -31.66 12.81
C ASN A 291 0.55 -30.60 11.75
N VAL A 292 1.08 -31.05 10.61
CA VAL A 292 1.52 -30.16 9.51
C VAL A 292 0.36 -29.36 8.93
N GLY A 293 -0.85 -29.92 8.87
CA GLY A 293 -2.04 -29.21 8.38
C GLY A 293 -2.39 -27.99 9.23
N ASP A 294 -2.12 -28.00 10.54
CA ASP A 294 -2.32 -26.83 11.38
C ASP A 294 -1.37 -25.68 10.98
N LEU A 295 -0.15 -26.02 10.55
CA LEU A 295 0.83 -25.05 10.06
C LEU A 295 0.41 -24.51 8.68
N GLU A 296 -0.04 -25.39 7.79
CA GLU A 296 -0.53 -25.00 6.46
C GLU A 296 -1.73 -24.05 6.56
N VAL A 297 -2.72 -24.36 7.39
CA VAL A 297 -3.88 -23.50 7.63
C VAL A 297 -3.48 -22.13 8.18
N PHE A 298 -2.50 -22.07 9.10
CA PHE A 298 -2.02 -20.78 9.62
C PHE A 298 -1.24 -20.00 8.55
N ALA A 299 -0.38 -20.65 7.78
CA ALA A 299 0.42 -20.00 6.75
C ALA A 299 -0.42 -19.52 5.56
N GLU A 300 -1.48 -20.25 5.20
CA GLU A 300 -2.41 -19.93 4.11
C GLU A 300 -3.60 -19.06 4.57
N GLY A 301 -3.63 -18.66 5.83
CA GLY A 301 -4.62 -17.72 6.37
C GLY A 301 -4.27 -16.26 6.07
N VAL A 302 -5.27 -15.39 6.14
CA VAL A 302 -5.03 -13.95 6.32
C VAL A 302 -4.42 -13.69 7.69
N LEU A 303 -3.75 -12.53 7.88
CA LEU A 303 -3.12 -12.17 9.15
C LEU A 303 -1.98 -13.11 9.59
N ASN A 304 -1.36 -13.80 8.64
CA ASN A 304 -0.21 -14.69 8.84
C ASN A 304 1.11 -13.95 9.13
N GLY A 305 1.08 -12.61 9.23
CA GLY A 305 2.25 -11.75 9.40
C GLY A 305 2.79 -11.15 8.11
N MET A 306 2.28 -11.58 6.95
CA MET A 306 2.40 -10.80 5.73
C MET A 306 1.47 -9.60 5.82
N GLY A 307 1.86 -8.49 5.18
CA GLY A 307 1.03 -7.28 5.23
C GLY A 307 -0.28 -7.48 4.48
N ASN A 308 -1.33 -6.88 5.04
CA ASN A 308 -2.64 -6.78 4.42
C ASN A 308 -3.14 -5.33 4.47
N ILE A 309 -4.19 -5.03 3.71
CA ILE A 309 -4.79 -3.69 3.63
C ILE A 309 -5.93 -3.59 4.64
N TYR A 310 -5.88 -2.56 5.47
CA TYR A 310 -6.90 -2.22 6.47
C TYR A 310 -7.61 -0.94 6.09
N ARG A 311 -8.79 -0.75 6.68
CA ARG A 311 -9.52 0.51 6.59
C ARG A 311 -10.21 0.89 7.89
N THR A 312 -10.52 2.17 8.03
CA THR A 312 -11.45 2.74 9.02
C THR A 312 -12.05 4.02 8.45
N GLY A 313 -13.10 4.55 9.05
CA GLY A 313 -13.61 5.86 8.69
C GLY A 313 -12.58 6.96 8.95
N TRP A 314 -12.37 7.85 7.98
CA TRP A 314 -11.44 8.97 8.09
C TRP A 314 -11.81 9.92 9.23
N GLU A 315 -13.10 10.08 9.49
CA GLU A 315 -13.63 10.85 10.63
C GLU A 315 -13.25 10.28 12.01
N GLN A 316 -12.89 9.00 12.07
CA GLN A 316 -12.41 8.34 13.30
C GLN A 316 -10.95 8.68 13.60
N VAL A 317 -10.21 9.19 12.61
CA VAL A 317 -8.85 9.71 12.80
C VAL A 317 -8.96 11.04 13.53
N LYS A 318 -8.71 10.98 14.83
CA LYS A 318 -8.74 12.15 15.71
C LYS A 318 -7.45 12.95 15.60
N PHE A 319 -7.61 14.25 15.58
CA PHE A 319 -6.52 15.23 15.66
C PHE A 319 -6.59 15.87 17.04
N GLU A 320 -6.30 15.09 18.09
CA GLU A 320 -6.20 15.60 19.46
C GLU A 320 -4.75 15.98 19.75
#